data_AF-A0A6J4QFZ2-F1
#
_entry.id   AF-A0A6J4QFZ2-F1
#
_cell.length_a   1.000
_cell.length_b   1.000
_cell.length_c   1.000
_cell.angle_alpha   90.00
_cell.angle_beta   90.00
_cell.angle_gamma   90.00
#
_symmetry.space_group_name_H-M   'P 1'
#
loop_
_entity.id
_entity.type
_entity.pdbx_description
1 polymer ?
#
loop_
_entity_poly.entity_id
_entity_poly.type
_entity_poly.pdbx_seq_one_letter_code
_entity_poly.pdbx_strand_id
1 'polypeptide(L)'
;SLGHGYIGSEHLLLGLLRMRRSRAGELLTQAGVEHDLVASAVTRIVGVGERLQPDAQLPFTPRAARIARRVIGEGERLGHEAIGSEHVLRALLRAGDGVAFRVLGDLGVDVPDMAKGLRRPRPDL
;
A
#
# COMPACT_ATOMS: atom_id res chain seq x y z
N SER A 1 14.04 4.23 0.08
CA SER A 1 13.37 5.47 -0.34
C SER A 1 13.65 5.63 -1.82
N LEU A 2 12.69 6.08 -2.63
CA LEU A 2 12.87 6.26 -4.08
C LEU A 2 13.23 7.71 -4.48
N GLY A 3 13.34 8.62 -3.51
CA GLY A 3 13.67 10.02 -3.74
C GLY A 3 12.53 10.88 -4.30
N HIS A 4 11.33 10.33 -4.47
CA HIS A 4 10.20 11.10 -4.98
C HIS A 4 9.75 12.17 -3.98
N GLY A 5 9.62 13.42 -4.43
CA GLY A 5 9.16 14.56 -3.62
C GLY A 5 7.67 14.54 -3.23
N TYR A 6 7.05 13.36 -3.21
CA TYR A 6 5.63 13.17 -2.90
C TYR A 6 5.38 11.75 -2.38
N ILE A 7 4.22 11.54 -1.75
CA ILE A 7 3.72 10.21 -1.34
C ILE A 7 2.57 9.79 -2.26
N GLY A 8 2.86 8.84 -3.14
CA GLY A 8 1.88 8.23 -4.05
C GLY A 8 1.41 6.86 -3.59
N SER A 9 0.52 6.25 -4.38
CA SER A 9 -0.05 4.91 -4.11
C SER A 9 1.02 3.82 -3.95
N GLU A 10 2.06 3.90 -4.77
CA GLU A 10 3.21 3.02 -4.81
C GLU A 10 4.08 3.12 -3.56
N HIS A 11 4.15 4.30 -2.95
CA HIS A 11 4.84 4.49 -1.67
C HIS A 11 4.04 3.87 -0.51
N LEU A 12 2.70 3.91 -0.57
CA LEU A 12 1.87 3.19 0.39
C LEU A 12 2.09 1.67 0.28
N LEU A 13 2.13 1.12 -0.94
CA LEU A 13 2.43 -0.29 -1.19
C LEU A 13 3.81 -0.69 -0.66
N LEU A 14 4.85 0.10 -0.96
CA LEU A 14 6.20 -0.12 -0.45
C LEU A 14 6.27 -0.05 1.09
N GLY A 15 5.48 0.86 1.69
CA GLY A 15 5.32 0.95 3.15
C GLY A 15 4.74 -0.34 3.74
N LEU A 16 3.67 -0.87 3.14
CA LEU A 16 3.05 -2.14 3.56
C LEU A 16 4.03 -3.32 3.46
N LEU A 17 4.83 -3.39 2.40
CA LEU A 17 5.84 -4.44 2.20
C LEU A 17 6.95 -4.43 3.24
N ARG A 18 7.25 -3.27 3.85
CA ARG A 18 8.20 -3.18 4.97
C ARG A 18 7.62 -3.74 6.27
N MET A 19 6.31 -3.75 6.41
CA MET A 19 5.61 -4.29 7.56
C MET A 19 5.41 -5.81 7.42
N ARG A 20 6.50 -6.58 7.28
CA ARG A 20 6.47 -8.03 6.95
C ARG A 20 5.68 -8.90 7.93
N ARG A 21 5.54 -8.48 9.19
CA ARG A 21 4.78 -9.19 10.25
C ARG A 21 3.32 -8.73 10.37
N SER A 22 2.91 -7.79 9.51
CA SER A 22 1.54 -7.30 9.44
C SER A 22 0.72 -8.17 8.49
N ARG A 23 -0.61 -8.13 8.64
CA ARG A 23 -1.51 -8.94 7.80
C ARG A 23 -1.37 -8.58 6.31
N ALA A 24 -1.22 -7.30 5.99
CA ALA A 24 -1.00 -6.87 4.61
C ALA A 24 0.35 -7.35 4.08
N GLY A 25 1.42 -7.23 4.87
CA GLY A 25 2.75 -7.69 4.48
C GLY A 25 2.80 -9.20 4.23
N GLU A 26 2.16 -9.99 5.11
CA GLU A 26 2.02 -11.45 4.95
C GLU A 26 1.30 -11.81 3.65
N LEU A 27 0.15 -11.20 3.36
CA LEU A 27 -0.62 -11.47 2.15
C LEU A 27 0.12 -11.07 0.87
N LEU A 28 0.80 -9.92 0.89
CA LEU A 28 1.62 -9.47 -0.23
C LEU A 28 2.78 -10.45 -0.50
N THR A 29 3.48 -10.87 0.54
CA THR A 29 4.58 -11.85 0.45
C THR A 29 4.06 -13.21 -0.05
N GLN A 30 2.91 -13.68 0.47
CA GLN A 30 2.28 -14.92 0.02
C GLN A 30 1.87 -14.89 -1.46
N ALA A 31 1.53 -13.70 -1.98
CA ALA A 31 1.26 -13.48 -3.39
C ALA A 31 2.53 -13.27 -4.24
N GLY A 32 3.73 -13.47 -3.67
CA GLY A 32 5.01 -13.28 -4.37
C GLY A 32 5.40 -11.82 -4.60
N VAL A 33 4.75 -10.87 -3.92
CA VAL A 33 5.05 -9.45 -4.04
C VAL A 33 6.18 -9.09 -3.07
N GLU A 34 7.38 -8.92 -3.60
CA GLU A 34 8.56 -8.53 -2.83
C GLU A 34 8.86 -7.03 -2.95
N HIS A 35 9.39 -6.43 -1.87
CA HIS A 35 9.70 -5.00 -1.82
C HIS A 35 10.59 -4.56 -2.99
N ASP A 36 11.64 -5.33 -3.31
CA ASP A 36 12.62 -4.95 -4.32
C ASP A 36 12.07 -5.08 -5.75
N LEU A 37 11.17 -6.04 -5.98
CA LEU A 37 10.44 -6.17 -7.25
C LEU A 37 9.53 -4.97 -7.46
N VAL A 38 8.79 -4.57 -6.43
CA VAL A 38 7.92 -3.38 -6.48
C VAL A 38 8.75 -2.11 -6.65
N ALA A 39 9.84 -1.94 -5.89
CA ALA A 39 10.71 -0.77 -6.01
C ALA A 39 11.27 -0.63 -7.43
N SER A 40 11.75 -1.73 -8.01
CA SER A 40 12.26 -1.78 -9.38
C SER A 40 11.17 -1.47 -10.42
N ALA A 41 9.97 -2.01 -10.24
CA ALA A 41 8.83 -1.73 -11.12
C ALA A 41 8.42 -0.24 -11.05
N VAL A 42 8.35 0.32 -9.85
CA VAL A 42 8.02 1.74 -9.64
C VAL A 42 9.07 2.63 -10.29
N THR A 43 10.36 2.33 -10.11
CA THR A 43 11.43 3.09 -10.75
C THR A 43 11.34 3.04 -12.28
N ARG A 44 10.94 1.91 -12.88
CA ARG A 44 10.72 1.83 -14.33
C ARG A 44 9.52 2.65 -14.81
N ILE A 45 8.47 2.76 -14.00
CA ILE A 45 7.22 3.44 -14.37
C ILE A 45 7.30 4.97 -14.15
N VAL A 46 7.92 5.38 -13.05
CA VAL A 46 7.86 6.76 -12.52
C VAL A 46 9.23 7.44 -12.56
N GLY A 47 10.31 6.66 -12.66
CA GLY A 47 11.68 7.15 -12.54
C GLY A 47 12.25 7.05 -11.13
N VAL A 48 13.42 7.65 -10.94
CA VAL A 48 14.03 7.87 -9.61
C VAL A 48 13.88 9.35 -9.30
N GLY A 49 13.52 9.67 -8.07
CA GLY A 49 13.50 11.07 -7.62
C GLY A 49 14.86 11.54 -7.12
N GLU A 50 14.89 12.74 -6.57
CA GLU A 50 16.12 13.36 -6.07
C GLU A 50 16.39 13.01 -4.60
N ARG A 51 17.60 13.32 -4.14
CA ARG A 51 17.91 13.19 -2.71
C ARG A 51 17.08 14.20 -1.92
N LEU A 52 16.14 13.69 -1.13
CA LEU A 52 15.34 14.49 -0.22
C LEU A 52 16.12 14.82 1.06
N GLN A 53 15.78 15.96 1.66
CA GLN A 53 16.26 16.28 3.00
C GLN A 53 15.65 15.30 4.03
N PRO A 54 16.37 14.95 5.11
CA PRO A 54 15.91 13.95 6.09
C PRO A 54 14.55 14.25 6.74
N ASP A 55 14.21 15.53 6.85
CA ASP A 55 13.01 16.09 7.51
C ASP A 55 11.98 16.65 6.51
N ALA A 56 12.17 16.41 5.21
CA ALA A 56 11.27 16.90 4.18
C ALA A 56 9.84 16.37 4.42
N GLN A 57 8.89 17.28 4.62
CA GLN A 57 7.47 16.96 4.63
C GLN A 57 6.99 16.75 3.20
N LEU A 58 6.62 15.51 2.87
CA LEU A 58 6.19 15.15 1.53
C LEU A 58 4.68 15.22 1.41
N PRO A 59 4.14 15.96 0.42
CA PRO A 59 2.71 16.00 0.19
C PRO A 59 2.22 14.64 -0.34
N PHE A 60 1.02 14.23 0.09
CA PHE A 60 0.33 13.13 -0.56
C PHE A 60 -0.17 13.57 -1.93
N THR A 61 -0.06 12.68 -2.91
CA THR A 61 -0.82 12.84 -4.16
C THR A 61 -2.32 12.85 -3.86
N PRO A 62 -3.18 13.51 -4.68
CA PRO A 62 -4.62 13.52 -4.46
C PRO A 62 -5.22 12.11 -4.30
N ARG A 63 -4.69 11.14 -5.02
CA ARG A 63 -5.07 9.72 -4.92
C ARG A 63 -4.67 9.12 -3.58
N ALA A 64 -3.41 9.24 -3.17
CA ALA A 64 -2.94 8.69 -1.90
C ALA A 64 -3.67 9.34 -0.71
N ALA A 65 -3.98 10.64 -0.80
CA ALA A 65 -4.80 11.34 0.18
C ALA A 65 -6.24 10.80 0.25
N ARG A 66 -6.86 10.45 -0.89
CA ARG A 66 -8.17 9.77 -0.90
C ARG A 66 -8.11 8.39 -0.25
N ILE A 67 -7.05 7.61 -0.52
CA ILE A 67 -6.85 6.29 0.10
C ILE A 67 -6.74 6.45 1.62
N ALA A 68 -5.90 7.36 2.11
CA ALA A 68 -5.72 7.62 3.53
C ALA A 68 -7.04 8.06 4.22
N ARG A 69 -7.80 8.98 3.61
CA ARG A 69 -9.10 9.40 4.15
C ARG A 69 -10.12 8.26 4.22
N ARG A 70 -10.12 7.33 3.25
CA ARG A 70 -11.00 6.15 3.29
C ARG A 70 -10.66 5.24 4.47
N VAL A 71 -9.37 5.03 4.74
CA VAL A 71 -8.91 4.23 5.88
C VAL A 71 -9.38 4.85 7.20
N ILE A 72 -9.23 6.16 7.36
CA ILE A 72 -9.68 6.89 8.56
C ILE A 72 -11.21 6.76 8.73
N GLY A 73 -11.98 7.04 7.68
CA GLY A 73 -13.44 6.94 7.73
C GLY A 73 -13.97 5.52 7.96
N GLU A 74 -13.26 4.48 7.51
CA GLU A 74 -13.59 3.08 7.84
C GLU A 74 -13.41 2.81 9.34
N GLY A 75 -12.32 3.30 9.95
CA GLY A 75 -12.08 3.15 11.40
C GLY A 75 -13.11 3.87 12.26
N GLU A 76 -13.52 5.08 11.87
CA GLU A 76 -14.59 5.84 12.55
C GLU A 76 -15.93 5.08 12.50
N ARG A 77 -16.29 4.52 11.34
CA ARG A 77 -17.54 3.77 11.15
C ARG A 77 -17.59 2.46 11.94
N LEU A 78 -16.43 1.84 12.19
CA LEU A 78 -16.30 0.62 12.98
C LEU A 78 -16.28 0.90 14.50
N GLY A 79 -16.38 2.17 14.92
CA GLY A 79 -16.63 2.52 16.31
C GLY A 79 -15.47 2.19 17.25
N HIS A 80 -14.23 2.49 16.84
CA HIS A 80 -12.98 2.30 17.59
C HIS A 80 -12.24 0.96 17.40
N GLU A 81 -12.42 0.25 16.28
CA GLU A 81 -11.46 -0.78 15.88
C GLU A 81 -10.11 -0.16 15.47
N ALA A 82 -9.01 -0.78 15.87
CA ALA A 82 -7.67 -0.34 15.50
C ALA A 82 -7.48 -0.41 13.98
N ILE A 83 -7.12 0.72 13.36
CA ILE A 83 -6.75 0.77 11.94
C ILE A 83 -5.43 0.02 11.75
N GLY A 84 -5.50 -1.20 11.23
CA GLY A 84 -4.34 -1.99 10.85
C GLY A 84 -3.94 -1.90 9.38
N SER A 85 -2.86 -2.60 9.05
CA SER A 85 -2.28 -2.69 7.71
C SER A 85 -3.26 -3.17 6.64
N GLU A 86 -4.19 -4.04 7.02
CA GLU A 86 -5.23 -4.64 6.17
C GLU A 86 -6.25 -3.62 5.70
N HIS A 87 -6.52 -2.57 6.48
CA HIS A 87 -7.38 -1.46 6.09
C HIS A 87 -6.70 -0.62 5.00
N VAL A 88 -5.41 -0.34 5.18
CA VAL A 88 -4.60 0.37 4.18
C VAL A 88 -4.52 -0.40 2.87
N LEU A 89 -4.20 -1.70 2.93
CA LEU A 89 -4.15 -2.55 1.72
C LEU A 89 -5.54 -2.64 1.06
N ARG A 90 -6.60 -2.84 1.84
CA ARG A 90 -7.98 -2.87 1.30
C ARG A 90 -8.35 -1.57 0.59
N ALA A 91 -8.06 -0.42 1.20
CA ALA A 91 -8.35 0.89 0.61
C ALA A 91 -7.53 1.12 -0.67
N LEU A 92 -6.27 0.68 -0.69
CA LEU A 92 -5.41 0.70 -1.87
C LEU A 92 -5.98 -0.16 -3.01
N LEU A 93 -6.34 -1.41 -2.73
CA LEU A 93 -6.94 -2.32 -3.73
C LEU A 93 -8.29 -1.80 -4.24
N ARG A 94 -9.13 -1.23 -3.36
CA ARG A 94 -10.42 -0.62 -3.72
C ARG A 94 -10.28 0.66 -4.55
N ALA A 95 -9.15 1.36 -4.48
CA ALA A 95 -8.92 2.50 -5.36
C ALA A 95 -8.89 2.06 -6.83
N GLY A 96 -8.39 0.84 -7.09
CA GLY A 96 -8.48 0.20 -8.40
C GLY A 96 -7.62 0.86 -9.50
N ASP A 97 -6.79 1.82 -9.12
CA ASP A 97 -6.05 2.67 -10.05
C ASP A 97 -4.70 3.13 -9.48
N GLY A 98 -3.90 3.79 -10.31
CA GLY A 98 -2.60 4.32 -9.93
C GLY A 98 -1.45 3.32 -10.06
N VAL A 99 -0.24 3.78 -9.67
CA VAL A 99 1.00 3.02 -9.90
C VAL A 99 1.03 1.74 -9.08
N ALA A 100 0.55 1.75 -7.83
CA ALA A 100 0.48 0.53 -7.03
C ALA A 100 -0.41 -0.54 -7.67
N PHE A 101 -1.60 -0.16 -8.15
CA PHE A 101 -2.52 -1.10 -8.77
C PHE A 101 -1.95 -1.66 -10.07
N ARG A 102 -1.32 -0.81 -10.89
CA ARG A 102 -0.59 -1.24 -12.09
C ARG A 102 0.53 -2.23 -11.76
N VAL A 103 1.37 -1.93 -10.77
CA VAL A 103 2.50 -2.81 -10.38
C VAL A 103 1.99 -4.16 -9.89
N LEU A 104 0.93 -4.20 -9.08
CA LEU A 104 0.33 -5.46 -8.64
C LEU A 104 -0.19 -6.28 -9.84
N GLY A 105 -0.83 -5.63 -10.81
CA GLY A 105 -1.27 -6.26 -12.06
C GLY A 105 -0.11 -6.79 -12.90
N ASP A 106 0.97 -6.01 -13.06
CA ASP A 106 2.18 -6.39 -13.81
C ASP A 106 2.91 -7.57 -13.15
N LEU A 107 2.77 -7.74 -11.83
CA LEU A 107 3.30 -8.89 -11.08
C LEU A 107 2.35 -10.10 -11.07
N GLY A 108 1.20 -10.02 -11.74
CA GLY A 108 0.24 -11.13 -11.83
C GLY A 108 -0.56 -11.38 -10.56
N VAL A 109 -0.69 -10.39 -9.68
CA VAL A 109 -1.44 -10.53 -8.42
C VAL A 109 -2.93 -10.62 -8.70
N ASP A 110 -3.57 -11.67 -8.19
CA ASP A 110 -5.03 -11.79 -8.13
C ASP A 110 -5.58 -10.88 -7.03
N VAL A 111 -5.96 -9.66 -7.41
CA VAL A 111 -6.53 -8.66 -6.50
C VAL A 111 -7.83 -9.16 -5.82
N PRO A 112 -8.80 -9.76 -6.54
CA PRO A 112 -9.94 -10.40 -5.91
C PRO A 112 -9.59 -11.41 -4.81
N ASP A 113 -8.62 -12.29 -5.04
CA ASP A 113 -8.18 -13.28 -4.05
C ASP A 113 -7.52 -12.61 -2.83
N MET A 114 -6.60 -11.67 -3.07
CA MET A 114 -5.96 -10.90 -2.00
C MET A 114 -6.99 -10.13 -1.15
N ALA A 115 -8.00 -9.54 -1.78
CA ALA A 115 -9.08 -8.85 -1.09
C ALA A 115 -9.96 -9.78 -0.23
N LYS A 116 -10.13 -11.05 -0.63
CA LYS A 116 -10.78 -12.08 0.20
C LYS A 116 -9.91 -12.42 1.40
N GLY A 117 -8.59 -12.54 1.23
CA GLY A 117 -7.63 -12.79 2.31
C GLY A 117 -7.68 -11.75 3.45
N LEU A 118 -8.05 -10.51 3.13
CA LEU A 118 -8.23 -9.41 4.10
C LEU A 118 -9.54 -9.49 4.90
N ARG A 119 -10.53 -10.29 4.49
CA ARG A 119 -11.82 -10.42 5.21
C ARG A 119 -11.78 -11.43 6.35
N ARG A 120 -10.77 -12.29 6.38
CA ARG A 120 -10.62 -13.28 7.45
C ARG A 120 -10.09 -12.57 8.70
N PRO A 121 -10.83 -12.55 9.83
CA PRO A 121 -10.25 -12.09 11.09
C PRO A 121 -9.01 -12.94 11.36
N ARG A 122 -7.95 -12.34 11.92
CA ARG A 122 -6.90 -13.15 12.53
C ARG A 122 -7.60 -13.96 13.62
N PRO A 123 -7.61 -15.30 13.54
CA PRO A 123 -7.81 -16.06 14.76
C PRO A 123 -6.67 -15.61 15.68
N ASP A 124 -7.00 -15.24 16.91
CA ASP A 124 -6.05 -15.19 18.02
C ASP A 124 -5.10 -13.96 18.06
N LEU A 125 -5.58 -12.90 18.72
CA LEU A 125 -4.80 -12.09 19.67
C LEU A 125 -5.58 -12.01 20.99
#